data_AF-A0A2V5RME4-F1
#
_entry.id   AF-A0A2V5RME4-F1
#
_cell.length_a   1.000
_cell.length_b   1.000
_cell.length_c   1.000
_cell.angle_alpha   90.00
_cell.angle_beta   90.00
_cell.angle_gamma   90.00
#
_symmetry.space_group_name_H-M   'P 1'
#
loop_
_entity.id
_entity.type
_entity.pdbx_description
1 polymer ?
#
loop_
_entity_poly.entity_id
_entity_poly.type
_entity_poly.pdbx_seq_one_letter_code
_entity_poly.pdbx_strand_id
1 'polypeptide(L)'
;MAKETSSGNSSLPLHEVLEAEFVALHETLPADYPSSTAREIRLKAFWAAVHGLKEQRAALCISGGGIRSATFGLGVLQGLARCGLLNKFHYLSTVSGGGYIGSWLSAWIHRAKGGLASVADQLARPSETARPNPEPAEIQNLRSYSNYLTPRLGLFSADSWTLVCTYLR
;
A
#
# COMPACT_ATOMS: atom_id res chain seq x y z
N MET A 1 -45.06 -29.92 1.54
CA MET A 1 -44.41 -29.07 0.53
C MET A 1 -43.77 -27.89 1.28
N ALA A 2 -42.60 -28.10 1.86
CA ALA A 2 -41.82 -27.05 2.52
C ALA A 2 -40.44 -27.11 1.87
N LYS A 3 -40.11 -26.06 1.10
CA LYS A 3 -38.84 -25.95 0.40
C LYS A 3 -37.90 -25.21 1.35
N GLU A 4 -37.10 -25.96 2.10
CA GLU A 4 -35.93 -25.41 2.78
C GLU A 4 -34.96 -24.89 1.71
N THR A 5 -34.89 -23.58 1.56
CA THR A 5 -33.81 -22.94 0.81
C THR A 5 -32.58 -22.89 1.69
N SER A 6 -31.76 -23.93 1.55
CA SER A 6 -30.40 -24.04 2.08
C SER A 6 -29.57 -22.79 1.76
N SER A 7 -28.82 -22.36 2.78
CA SER A 7 -28.05 -21.13 2.92
C SER A 7 -27.10 -20.85 1.74
N GLY A 8 -27.48 -19.89 0.90
CA GLY A 8 -26.53 -19.19 0.04
C GLY A 8 -25.72 -18.23 0.89
N ASN A 9 -24.40 -18.28 0.79
CA ASN A 9 -23.46 -17.41 1.51
C ASN A 9 -23.78 -15.93 1.20
N SER A 10 -24.62 -15.28 2.02
CA SER A 10 -25.01 -13.89 1.82
C SER A 10 -23.87 -13.01 2.32
N SER A 11 -22.95 -12.64 1.42
CA SER A 11 -21.94 -11.64 1.73
C SER A 11 -22.60 -10.44 2.38
N LEU A 12 -22.07 -10.03 3.55
CA LEU A 12 -22.57 -8.84 4.24
C LEU A 12 -22.52 -7.63 3.29
N PRO A 13 -23.58 -6.82 3.22
CA PRO A 13 -23.55 -5.59 2.44
C PRO A 13 -22.42 -4.67 2.91
N LEU A 14 -21.62 -4.17 1.97
CA LEU A 14 -20.44 -3.33 2.27
C LEU A 14 -20.75 -2.17 3.22
N HIS A 15 -21.90 -1.52 3.04
CA HIS A 15 -22.29 -0.38 3.87
C HIS A 15 -22.58 -0.77 5.33
N GLU A 16 -23.13 -1.98 5.57
CA GLU A 16 -23.33 -2.49 6.93
C GLU A 16 -22.01 -2.80 7.61
N VAL A 17 -21.05 -3.39 6.87
CA VAL A 17 -19.70 -3.65 7.38
C VAL A 17 -19.01 -2.33 7.73
N LEU A 18 -19.02 -1.35 6.83
CA LEU A 18 -18.38 -0.06 7.05
C LEU A 18 -18.99 0.71 8.22
N GLU A 19 -20.31 0.70 8.37
CA GLU A 19 -21.00 1.34 9.50
C GLU A 19 -20.70 0.65 10.82
N ALA A 20 -20.68 -0.69 10.86
CA ALA A 20 -20.31 -1.44 12.05
C ALA A 20 -18.86 -1.13 12.47
N GLU A 21 -17.92 -1.08 11.53
CA GLU A 21 -16.53 -0.68 11.77
C GLU A 21 -16.44 0.76 12.28
N PHE A 22 -17.22 1.69 11.71
CA PHE A 22 -17.24 3.07 12.18
C PHE A 22 -17.74 3.17 13.61
N VAL A 23 -18.83 2.48 13.96
CA VAL A 23 -19.35 2.42 15.32
C VAL A 23 -18.34 1.77 16.27
N ALA A 24 -17.63 0.72 15.84
CA ALA A 24 -16.58 0.10 16.64
C ALA A 24 -15.41 1.05 16.93
N LEU A 25 -15.08 1.96 16.00
CA LEU A 25 -13.98 2.91 16.12
C LEU A 25 -14.37 4.26 16.75
N HIS A 26 -15.64 4.67 16.63
CA HIS A 26 -16.14 6.01 16.95
C HIS A 26 -17.39 6.01 17.85
N GLU A 27 -17.76 4.85 18.39
CA GLU A 27 -18.88 4.60 19.32
C GLU A 27 -20.29 4.75 18.71
N THR A 28 -20.54 5.79 17.90
CA THR A 28 -21.86 6.08 17.33
C THR A 28 -21.78 6.66 15.94
N LEU A 29 -22.80 6.40 15.12
CA LEU A 29 -23.03 7.16 13.89
C LEU A 29 -23.53 8.57 14.19
N PRO A 30 -23.32 9.55 13.29
CA PRO A 30 -23.89 10.89 13.43
C PRO A 30 -25.41 10.87 13.68
N ALA A 31 -25.90 11.85 14.44
CA ALA A 31 -27.33 11.93 14.79
C ALA A 31 -28.25 12.12 13.57
N ASP A 32 -27.72 12.69 12.48
CA ASP A 32 -28.41 12.92 11.20
C ASP A 32 -28.22 11.78 10.19
N TYR A 33 -27.66 10.63 10.61
CA TYR A 33 -27.43 9.50 9.73
C TYR A 33 -28.76 8.89 9.23
N PRO A 34 -28.93 8.65 7.91
CA PRO A 34 -30.22 8.28 7.33
C PRO A 34 -30.63 6.85 7.68
N SER A 35 -31.89 6.65 8.07
CA SER A 35 -32.51 5.33 8.28
C SER A 35 -32.99 4.65 6.98
N SER A 36 -32.33 4.92 5.85
CA SER A 36 -32.73 4.41 4.54
C SER A 36 -32.25 2.98 4.33
N THR A 37 -33.04 2.13 3.65
CA THR A 37 -32.59 0.80 3.21
C THR A 37 -31.75 0.85 1.93
N ALA A 38 -31.67 2.00 1.26
CA ALA A 38 -30.95 2.15 0.00
C ALA A 38 -29.44 2.24 0.23
N ARG A 39 -28.68 1.29 -0.34
CA ARG A 39 -27.22 1.19 -0.25
C ARG A 39 -26.50 2.51 -0.57
N GLU A 40 -26.86 3.15 -1.68
CA GLU A 40 -26.16 4.37 -2.14
C GLU A 40 -26.35 5.55 -1.18
N ILE A 41 -27.53 5.68 -0.57
CA ILE A 41 -27.82 6.72 0.42
C ILE A 41 -26.97 6.50 1.66
N ARG A 42 -26.91 5.26 2.16
CA ARG A 42 -26.07 4.89 3.30
C ARG A 42 -24.59 5.07 3.04
N LEU A 43 -24.07 4.59 1.91
CA LEU A 43 -22.65 4.79 1.54
C LEU A 43 -22.29 6.28 1.44
N LYS A 44 -23.16 7.10 0.83
CA LYS A 44 -22.92 8.54 0.75
C LYS A 44 -22.89 9.19 2.13
N ALA A 45 -23.80 8.82 3.02
CA ALA A 45 -23.83 9.31 4.40
C ALA A 45 -22.60 8.84 5.19
N PHE A 46 -22.18 7.58 5.02
CA PHE A 46 -20.94 7.05 5.59
C PHE A 46 -19.72 7.89 5.18
N TRP A 47 -19.54 8.17 3.88
CA TRP A 47 -18.43 9.00 3.43
C TRP A 47 -18.51 10.42 4.01
N ALA A 48 -19.70 11.01 4.11
CA ALA A 48 -19.87 12.31 4.75
C ALA A 48 -19.49 12.27 6.23
N ALA A 49 -19.87 11.21 6.96
CA ALA A 49 -19.51 11.00 8.36
C ALA A 49 -17.99 10.88 8.54
N VAL A 50 -17.31 10.08 7.71
CA VAL A 50 -15.85 9.94 7.73
C VAL A 50 -15.15 11.26 7.44
N HIS A 51 -15.60 12.03 6.45
CA HIS A 51 -15.04 13.36 6.17
C HIS A 51 -15.43 14.42 7.21
N GLY A 52 -16.44 14.16 8.04
CA GLY A 52 -16.82 15.02 9.16
C GLY A 52 -15.98 14.80 10.42
N LEU A 53 -15.14 13.77 10.45
CA LEU A 53 -14.26 13.50 11.60
C LEU A 53 -13.26 14.65 11.82
N LYS A 54 -12.95 14.90 13.09
CA LYS A 54 -12.00 15.95 13.51
C LYS A 54 -10.61 15.75 12.89
N GLU A 55 -10.17 14.51 12.78
CA GLU A 55 -8.89 14.15 12.18
C GLU A 55 -9.10 13.63 10.76
N GLN A 56 -8.67 14.41 9.77
CA GLN A 56 -8.67 13.98 8.38
C GLN A 56 -7.51 13.01 8.15
N ARG A 57 -7.83 11.79 7.72
CA ARG A 57 -6.84 10.74 7.48
C ARG A 57 -6.68 10.50 5.99
N ALA A 58 -5.45 10.22 5.60
CA ALA A 58 -5.08 9.89 4.22
C ALA A 58 -4.25 8.61 4.23
N ALA A 59 -4.43 7.78 3.21
CA ALA A 59 -3.67 6.56 3.03
C ALA A 59 -2.88 6.63 1.70
N LEU A 60 -1.64 6.14 1.72
CA LEU A 60 -0.89 5.84 0.52
C LEU A 60 -1.13 4.37 0.16
N CYS A 61 -1.71 4.11 -1.00
CA CYS A 61 -2.04 2.76 -1.46
C CYS A 61 -1.17 2.39 -2.66
N ILE A 62 -0.32 1.37 -2.53
CA ILE A 62 0.57 0.89 -3.60
C ILE A 62 0.13 -0.52 -4.03
N SER A 63 -0.37 -0.62 -5.26
CA SER A 63 -0.90 -1.86 -5.83
C SER A 63 0.20 -2.86 -6.21
N GLY A 64 -0.23 -4.09 -6.53
CA GLY A 64 0.64 -5.16 -7.01
C GLY A 64 1.17 -4.92 -8.44
N GLY A 65 1.89 -5.91 -8.96
CA GLY A 65 2.54 -5.82 -10.29
C GLY A 65 4.02 -6.20 -10.29
N GLY A 66 4.47 -6.92 -9.27
CA GLY A 66 5.86 -7.33 -9.10
C GLY A 66 6.81 -6.15 -9.00
N ILE A 67 8.05 -6.35 -9.44
CA ILE A 67 9.08 -5.34 -9.27
C ILE A 67 8.83 -4.06 -10.06
N ARG A 68 8.15 -4.13 -11.21
CA ARG A 68 7.82 -2.92 -11.98
C ARG A 68 6.97 -1.95 -11.17
N SER A 69 5.99 -2.48 -10.42
CA SER A 69 5.18 -1.68 -9.50
C SER A 69 6.03 -1.11 -8.36
N ALA A 70 6.95 -1.88 -7.80
CA ALA A 70 7.86 -1.40 -6.76
C ALA A 70 8.75 -0.23 -7.23
N THR A 71 9.33 -0.33 -8.43
CA THR A 71 10.15 0.73 -9.03
C THR A 71 9.33 1.98 -9.34
N PHE A 72 8.11 1.81 -9.88
CA PHE A 72 7.20 2.93 -10.07
C PHE A 72 6.84 3.59 -8.72
N GLY A 73 6.53 2.77 -7.72
CA GLY A 73 6.25 3.20 -6.36
C GLY A 73 7.40 4.00 -5.74
N LEU A 74 8.66 3.62 -5.96
CA LEU A 74 9.81 4.41 -5.55
C LEU A 74 9.78 5.81 -6.15
N GLY A 75 9.52 5.93 -7.47
CA GLY A 75 9.41 7.23 -8.13
C GLY A 75 8.28 8.10 -7.56
N VAL A 76 7.14 7.48 -7.24
CA VAL A 76 6.03 8.15 -6.55
C VAL A 76 6.45 8.62 -5.16
N LEU A 77 7.11 7.78 -4.36
CA LEU A 77 7.60 8.16 -3.03
C LEU A 77 8.59 9.32 -3.08
N GLN A 78 9.53 9.30 -4.03
CA GLN A 78 10.46 10.40 -4.26
C GLN A 78 9.72 11.69 -4.67
N GLY A 79 8.70 11.59 -5.53
CA GLY A 79 7.85 12.72 -5.90
C GLY A 79 7.09 13.31 -4.72
N LEU A 80 6.43 12.46 -3.93
CA LEU A 80 5.73 12.87 -2.71
C LEU A 80 6.67 13.51 -1.68
N ALA A 81 7.88 12.97 -1.54
CA ALA A 81 8.92 13.53 -0.68
C ALA A 81 9.35 14.94 -1.14
N ARG A 82 9.62 15.14 -2.43
CA ARG A 82 9.94 16.46 -3.01
C ARG A 82 8.84 17.48 -2.80
N CYS A 83 7.59 17.06 -2.88
CA CYS A 83 6.44 17.94 -2.64
C CYS A 83 6.13 18.16 -1.15
N GLY A 84 6.89 17.56 -0.22
CA GLY A 84 6.59 17.64 1.22
C GLY A 84 5.27 16.97 1.61
N LEU A 85 4.79 16.02 0.81
CA LEU A 85 3.51 15.33 1.00
C LEU A 85 3.66 13.96 1.67
N LEU A 86 4.86 13.38 1.66
CA LEU A 86 5.05 12.01 2.17
C LEU A 86 4.66 11.86 3.67
N ASN A 87 4.81 12.94 4.46
CA ASN A 87 4.43 12.98 5.87
C ASN A 87 2.93 13.29 6.12
N LYS A 88 2.12 13.42 5.06
CA LYS A 88 0.67 13.69 5.17
C LYS A 88 -0.18 12.41 5.19
N PHE A 89 0.43 11.27 4.89
CA PHE A 89 -0.24 9.97 4.92
C PHE A 89 -0.13 9.35 6.32
N HIS A 90 -1.25 8.81 6.78
CA HIS A 90 -1.42 8.17 8.08
C HIS A 90 -1.34 6.65 7.97
N TYR A 91 -1.73 6.11 6.81
CA TYR A 91 -1.73 4.69 6.52
C TYR A 91 -0.94 4.39 5.25
N LEU A 92 -0.34 3.20 5.23
CA LEU A 92 0.29 2.62 4.05
C LEU A 92 -0.38 1.28 3.77
N SER A 93 -1.06 1.18 2.63
CA SER A 93 -1.71 -0.06 2.18
C SER A 93 -1.00 -0.59 0.95
N THR A 94 -0.56 -1.84 1.00
CA THR A 94 0.31 -2.40 -0.03
C THR A 94 -0.05 -3.84 -0.33
N VAL A 95 0.07 -4.25 -1.59
CA VAL A 95 -0.18 -5.64 -2.01
C VAL A 95 0.89 -6.11 -2.99
N SER A 96 1.33 -7.37 -2.86
CA SER A 96 2.30 -8.02 -3.76
C SER A 96 3.57 -7.15 -3.98
N GLY A 97 3.87 -6.76 -5.22
CA GLY A 97 5.00 -5.86 -5.54
C GLY A 97 4.98 -4.52 -4.80
N GLY A 98 3.80 -3.97 -4.48
CA GLY A 98 3.66 -2.81 -3.61
C GLY A 98 4.14 -3.08 -2.18
N GLY A 99 4.01 -4.32 -1.71
CA GLY A 99 4.54 -4.76 -0.42
C GLY A 99 6.07 -4.75 -0.37
N TYR A 100 6.74 -4.96 -1.50
CA TYR A 100 8.20 -4.87 -1.59
C TYR A 100 8.69 -3.45 -1.29
N ILE A 101 8.14 -2.45 -2.00
CA ILE A 101 8.49 -1.03 -1.75
C ILE A 101 7.96 -0.53 -0.40
N GLY A 102 6.78 -0.99 0.01
CA GLY A 102 6.19 -0.61 1.29
C GLY A 102 6.99 -1.10 2.49
N SER A 103 7.37 -2.39 2.49
CA SER A 103 8.21 -2.96 3.56
C SER A 103 9.61 -2.35 3.56
N TRP A 104 10.19 -2.06 2.39
CA TRP A 104 11.44 -1.32 2.28
C TRP A 104 11.35 0.07 2.94
N LEU A 105 10.30 0.84 2.63
CA LEU A 105 10.09 2.18 3.20
C LEU A 105 9.92 2.10 4.72
N SER A 106 9.05 1.21 5.20
CA SER A 106 8.81 1.00 6.64
C SER A 106 10.08 0.60 7.38
N ALA A 107 10.87 -0.29 6.80
CA ALA A 107 12.15 -0.72 7.36
C ALA A 107 13.17 0.42 7.41
N TRP A 108 13.22 1.27 6.39
CA TRP A 108 14.12 2.42 6.38
C TRP A 108 13.72 3.45 7.44
N ILE A 109 12.43 3.78 7.53
CA ILE A 109 11.88 4.69 8.55
C ILE A 109 12.23 4.19 9.96
N HIS A 110 12.06 2.90 10.22
CA HIS A 110 12.38 2.30 11.52
C HIS A 110 13.87 2.39 11.89
N ARG A 111 14.78 2.28 10.91
CA ARG A 111 16.23 2.30 11.16
C ARG A 111 16.83 3.71 11.18
N ALA A 112 16.18 4.67 10.52
CA ALA A 112 16.65 6.04 10.47
C ALA A 112 16.44 6.75 11.82
N LYS A 113 17.50 7.31 12.41
CA LYS A 113 17.43 8.05 13.69
C LYS A 113 16.44 9.23 13.67
N GLY A 114 16.14 9.80 12.49
CA GLY A 114 15.16 10.87 12.30
C GLY A 114 13.82 10.43 11.72
N GLY A 115 13.54 9.12 11.71
CA GLY A 115 12.29 8.53 11.25
C GLY A 115 11.89 8.97 9.84
N LEU A 116 10.58 9.16 9.63
CA LEU A 116 10.01 9.52 8.33
C LEU A 116 10.53 10.86 7.80
N ALA A 117 10.77 11.85 8.66
CA ALA A 117 11.26 13.16 8.23
C ALA A 117 12.66 13.04 7.58
N SER A 118 13.56 12.27 8.20
CA SER A 118 14.89 12.03 7.64
C SER A 118 14.85 11.21 6.36
N VAL A 119 13.97 10.21 6.26
CA VAL A 119 13.81 9.41 5.04
C VAL A 119 13.21 10.25 3.91
N ALA A 120 12.21 11.09 4.21
CA ALA A 120 11.61 11.99 3.23
C ALA A 120 12.64 12.99 2.67
N ASP A 121 13.47 13.58 3.51
CA ASP A 121 14.55 14.46 3.05
C ASP A 121 15.54 13.72 2.13
N GLN A 122 15.95 12.50 2.50
CA GLN A 122 16.82 11.68 1.67
C GLN A 122 16.18 11.23 0.34
N LEU A 123 14.87 10.97 0.33
CA LEU A 123 14.10 10.66 -0.88
C LEU A 123 13.88 11.87 -1.79
N ALA A 124 13.79 13.07 -1.20
CA ALA A 124 13.52 14.31 -1.91
C ALA A 124 14.75 14.78 -2.70
N ARG A 125 15.97 14.54 -2.19
CA ARG A 125 17.21 14.96 -2.81
C ARG A 125 17.42 14.23 -4.15
N PRO A 126 17.36 14.92 -5.29
CA PRO A 126 17.82 14.36 -6.55
C PRO A 126 19.32 14.06 -6.42
N SER A 127 19.78 12.98 -7.01
CA SER A 127 21.22 12.73 -7.17
C SER A 127 21.80 13.77 -8.14
N GLU A 128 22.10 14.99 -7.65
CA GLU A 128 22.63 16.09 -8.46
C GLU A 128 24.08 15.87 -8.93
N THR A 129 24.72 14.77 -8.57
CA THR A 129 26.08 14.46 -9.01
C THR A 129 26.11 13.17 -9.83
N ALA A 130 26.41 13.33 -11.11
CA ALA A 130 26.88 12.27 -11.98
C ALA A 130 28.20 11.68 -11.44
N ARG A 131 28.12 10.79 -10.45
CA ARG A 131 29.21 10.00 -9.82
C ARG A 131 30.39 10.80 -9.20
N PRO A 132 31.12 10.24 -8.22
CA PRO A 132 30.98 8.91 -7.64
C PRO A 132 30.74 8.96 -6.12
N ASN A 133 29.52 9.28 -5.65
CA ASN A 133 28.93 8.66 -4.45
C ASN A 133 27.49 9.16 -4.20
N PRO A 134 26.63 8.40 -3.50
CA PRO A 134 25.65 7.60 -4.22
C PRO A 134 24.22 7.88 -3.74
N GLU A 135 23.22 7.37 -4.46
CA GLU A 135 21.87 7.25 -3.89
C GLU A 135 21.97 6.61 -2.48
N PRO A 136 21.11 6.95 -1.51
CA PRO A 136 21.10 6.29 -0.20
C PRO A 136 21.25 4.77 -0.33
N ALA A 137 22.03 4.16 0.57
CA ALA A 137 22.37 2.74 0.49
C ALA A 137 21.11 1.87 0.40
N GLU A 138 20.00 2.33 0.99
CA GLU A 138 18.69 1.71 0.94
C GLU A 138 18.09 1.71 -0.48
N ILE A 139 18.26 2.79 -1.25
CA ILE A 139 17.85 2.85 -2.67
C ILE A 139 18.74 1.94 -3.51
N GLN A 140 20.06 1.94 -3.25
CA GLN A 140 20.98 1.02 -3.92
C GLN A 140 20.64 -0.44 -3.64
N ASN A 141 20.35 -0.78 -2.38
CA ASN A 141 19.94 -2.12 -1.97
C ASN A 141 18.64 -2.51 -2.68
N LEU A 142 17.64 -1.64 -2.68
CA LEU A 142 16.39 -1.88 -3.39
C LEU A 142 16.66 -2.19 -4.88
N ARG A 143 17.53 -1.40 -5.52
CA ARG A 143 17.92 -1.60 -6.92
C ARG A 143 18.68 -2.93 -7.12
N SER A 144 19.64 -3.25 -6.27
CA SER A 144 20.44 -4.48 -6.37
C SER A 144 19.62 -5.75 -6.14
N TYR A 145 18.60 -5.69 -5.29
CA TYR A 145 17.73 -6.82 -4.96
C TYR A 145 16.39 -6.82 -5.72
N SER A 146 16.21 -5.89 -6.66
CA SER A 146 14.99 -5.76 -7.48
C SER A 146 14.82 -6.88 -8.53
N ASN A 147 15.87 -7.65 -8.84
CA ASN A 147 15.76 -8.79 -9.77
C ASN A 147 15.12 -10.01 -9.09
N TYR A 148 13.78 -10.07 -9.12
CA TYR A 148 13.00 -11.09 -8.42
C TYR A 148 12.86 -12.45 -9.15
N LEU A 149 13.51 -12.71 -10.29
CA LEU A 149 13.48 -14.05 -10.92
C LEU A 149 14.76 -14.47 -11.68
N THR A 150 15.81 -13.64 -11.74
CA THR A 150 17.11 -14.06 -12.34
C THR A 150 18.22 -13.09 -11.90
N PRO A 151 19.08 -13.44 -10.92
CA PRO A 151 20.11 -12.52 -10.42
C PRO A 151 21.32 -12.40 -11.36
N ARG A 152 21.47 -13.29 -12.36
CA ARG A 152 22.58 -13.27 -13.32
C ARG A 152 22.11 -13.74 -14.70
N LEU A 153 22.24 -12.88 -15.71
CA LEU A 153 22.20 -13.33 -17.11
C LEU A 153 23.47 -14.14 -17.36
N GLY A 154 23.35 -15.46 -17.27
CA GLY A 154 24.35 -16.43 -17.69
C GLY A 154 23.65 -17.77 -17.93
N LEU A 155 23.89 -18.39 -19.09
CA LEU A 155 23.26 -19.64 -19.53
C LEU A 155 23.53 -20.86 -18.62
N PHE A 156 24.24 -20.69 -17.50
CA PHE A 156 24.65 -21.74 -16.57
C PHE A 156 24.35 -21.43 -15.09
N SER A 157 23.35 -20.60 -14.78
CA SER A 157 22.96 -20.37 -13.37
C SER A 157 21.95 -21.40 -12.88
N ALA A 158 22.08 -21.83 -11.61
CA ALA A 158 21.21 -22.79 -10.95
C ALA A 158 19.73 -22.35 -10.95
N ASP A 159 19.49 -21.04 -10.89
CA ASP A 159 18.14 -20.45 -10.86
C ASP A 159 17.35 -20.71 -12.16
N SER A 160 18.04 -20.86 -13.30
CA SER A 160 17.42 -21.16 -14.59
C SER A 160 16.87 -22.58 -14.64
N TRP A 161 17.56 -23.55 -14.03
CA TRP A 161 17.12 -24.94 -13.97
C TRP A 161 15.93 -25.13 -13.01
N THR A 162 15.91 -24.41 -11.89
CA THR A 162 14.78 -24.45 -10.96
C THR A 162 13.47 -23.99 -11.60
N LEU A 163 13.54 -22.97 -12.47
CA LEU A 163 12.38 -22.43 -13.19
C LEU A 163 11.85 -23.42 -14.25
N VAL A 164 12.74 -24.09 -14.99
CA VAL A 164 12.38 -25.15 -15.95
C VAL A 164 11.74 -26.35 -15.26
N CYS A 165 12.32 -26.82 -14.14
CA CYS A 165 11.77 -27.95 -13.38
C CYS A 165 10.38 -27.63 -12.78
N THR A 166 10.12 -26.38 -12.42
CA THR A 166 8.81 -25.96 -11.90
C THR A 166 7.76 -25.87 -13.02
N TYR A 167 8.17 -25.50 -14.24
CA TYR A 167 7.29 -25.41 -15.40
C TYR A 167 6.95 -26.78 -16.02
N LEU A 168 7.84 -27.76 -15.91
CA LEU A 168 7.65 -29.12 -16.45
C LEU A 168 6.97 -30.10 -15.48
N ARG A 169 6.57 -29.63 -14.29
CA ARG A 169 5.82 -30.42 -13.30
C ARG A 169 4.31 -30.21 -13.47
#